data_AF-A0A846MBD1-F1
#
_entry.id   AF-A0A846MBD1-F1
#
_cell.length_a   1.000
_cell.length_b   1.000
_cell.length_c   1.000
_cell.angle_alpha   90.00
_cell.angle_beta   90.00
_cell.angle_gamma   90.00
#
_symmetry.space_group_name_H-M   'P 1'
#
loop_
_entity.id
_entity.type
_entity.pdbx_description
1 polymer ?
#
loop_
_entity_poly.entity_id
_entity_poly.type
_entity_poly.pdbx_seq_one_letter_code
_entity_poly.pdbx_strand_id
1 'polypeptide(L)'
;MADLLTRIKNIIMADLHEMINQKEKQNPIALLNEYLRQCEKEVERVRHLLERQHLLKTELTREYNQARELADKRKYQAQIASQAGENELYEFAILEQTKYEERASRIQELLQQVTNELEQLERKYEERKITQRRP
;
A
#
# COMPACT_ATOMS: atom_id res chain seq x y z
N MET A 1 -24.72 6.39 29.90
CA MET A 1 -24.50 6.19 28.44
C MET A 1 -24.88 7.41 27.59
N ALA A 2 -25.19 8.60 28.14
CA ALA A 2 -25.52 9.81 27.35
C ALA A 2 -24.31 10.72 27.06
N ASP A 3 -23.15 10.49 27.68
CA ASP A 3 -22.04 11.43 27.70
C ASP A 3 -21.10 11.32 26.49
N LEU A 4 -20.99 10.12 25.89
CA LEU A 4 -20.14 9.87 24.72
C LEU A 4 -20.72 10.46 23.43
N LEU A 5 -22.03 10.31 23.21
CA LEU A 5 -22.72 10.94 22.08
C LEU A 5 -22.68 12.47 22.20
N THR A 6 -22.77 12.99 23.42
CA THR A 6 -22.66 14.42 23.70
C THR A 6 -21.23 14.92 23.46
N ARG A 7 -20.19 14.16 23.83
CA ARG A 7 -18.80 14.50 23.51
C ARG A 7 -18.49 14.48 22.01
N ILE A 8 -18.97 13.47 21.29
CA ILE A 8 -18.78 13.39 19.82
C ILE A 8 -19.52 14.54 19.13
N LYS A 9 -20.76 14.83 19.55
CA LYS A 9 -21.52 15.99 19.10
C LYS A 9 -20.79 17.30 19.39
N ASN A 10 -20.16 17.44 20.56
CA ASN A 10 -19.46 18.67 20.96
C ASN A 10 -18.14 18.86 20.20
N ILE A 11 -17.40 17.79 19.90
CA ILE A 11 -16.17 17.83 19.07
C ILE A 11 -16.55 18.24 17.64
N ILE A 12 -17.60 17.62 17.09
CA ILE A 12 -18.11 17.95 15.76
C ILE A 12 -18.66 19.38 15.73
N MET A 13 -19.37 19.82 16.77
CA MET A 13 -19.86 21.20 16.91
C MET A 13 -18.71 22.22 17.04
N ALA A 14 -17.59 21.87 17.67
CA ALA A 14 -16.43 22.75 17.78
C ALA A 14 -15.76 22.98 16.42
N ASP A 15 -15.54 21.92 15.64
CA ASP A 15 -15.02 22.00 14.27
C ASP A 15 -16.02 22.70 13.33
N LEU A 16 -17.33 22.50 13.54
CA LEU A 16 -18.39 23.20 12.83
C LEU A 16 -18.45 24.69 13.20
N HIS A 17 -18.20 25.09 14.45
CA HIS A 17 -18.25 26.50 14.86
C HIS A 17 -17.15 27.34 14.20
N GLU A 18 -15.97 26.77 13.94
CA GLU A 18 -14.92 27.42 13.13
C GLU A 18 -15.36 27.62 11.67
N MET A 19 -16.13 26.68 11.09
CA MET A 19 -16.65 26.79 9.72
C MET A 19 -17.95 27.61 9.59
N ILE A 20 -18.80 27.62 10.62
CA ILE A 20 -20.10 28.32 10.67
C ILE A 20 -19.90 29.83 10.72
N ASN A 21 -18.82 30.33 11.35
CA ASN A 21 -18.52 31.77 11.40
C ASN A 21 -18.32 32.40 10.01
N GLN A 22 -18.18 31.62 8.93
CA GLN A 22 -18.08 32.14 7.57
C GLN A 22 -19.35 32.00 6.72
N LYS A 23 -20.33 31.16 7.08
CA LYS A 23 -21.51 30.91 6.24
C LYS A 23 -22.75 30.63 7.08
N GLU A 24 -23.34 31.69 7.61
CA GLU A 24 -24.70 31.67 8.11
C GLU A 24 -25.67 31.17 7.01
N LYS A 25 -26.47 30.14 7.32
CA LYS A 25 -27.59 29.56 6.53
C LYS A 25 -27.24 28.45 5.52
N GLN A 26 -26.80 27.28 5.99
CA GLN A 26 -27.07 26.03 5.26
C GLN A 26 -27.88 25.07 6.13
N ASN A 27 -28.90 24.46 5.51
CA ASN A 27 -29.76 23.45 6.14
C ASN A 27 -28.87 22.33 6.71
N PRO A 28 -28.85 22.10 8.04
CA PRO A 28 -27.93 21.17 8.67
C PRO A 28 -28.08 19.72 8.17
N ILE A 29 -29.26 19.34 7.67
CA ILE A 29 -29.49 18.04 7.02
C ILE A 29 -28.85 17.98 5.63
N ALA A 30 -28.90 19.08 4.87
CA ALA A 30 -28.24 19.17 3.56
C ALA A 30 -26.71 19.11 3.70
N LEU A 31 -26.17 19.74 4.74
CA LEU A 31 -24.74 19.67 5.07
C LEU A 31 -24.31 18.24 5.45
N LEU A 32 -25.12 17.53 6.24
CA LEU A 32 -24.87 16.13 6.60
C LEU A 32 -24.92 15.21 5.36
N ASN A 33 -25.88 15.41 4.47
CA ASN A 33 -25.99 14.63 3.24
C ASN A 33 -24.79 14.85 2.31
N GLU A 34 -24.33 16.11 2.20
CA GLU A 34 -23.12 16.42 1.43
C GLU A 34 -21.88 15.77 2.06
N TYR A 35 -21.78 15.77 3.40
CA TYR A 35 -20.72 15.07 4.13
C TYR A 35 -20.75 13.56 3.90
N LEU A 36 -21.92 12.91 3.98
CA LEU A 36 -22.09 11.48 3.69
C LEU A 36 -21.65 11.14 2.27
N ARG A 37 -22.05 11.94 1.28
CA ARG A 37 -21.65 11.77 -0.12
C ARG A 37 -20.15 11.94 -0.33
N GLN A 38 -19.50 12.85 0.41
CA GLN A 38 -18.05 12.99 0.39
C GLN A 38 -17.36 11.76 0.99
N CYS A 39 -17.88 11.23 2.10
CA CYS A 39 -17.36 10.00 2.69
C CYS A 39 -17.51 8.77 1.76
N GLU A 40 -18.64 8.64 1.06
CA GLU A 40 -18.83 7.58 0.05
C GLU A 40 -17.80 7.67 -1.09
N LYS A 41 -17.56 8.89 -1.62
CA LYS A 41 -16.53 9.13 -2.65
C LYS A 41 -15.12 8.80 -2.16
N GLU A 42 -14.82 9.08 -0.89
CA GLU A 42 -13.52 8.74 -0.31
C GLU A 42 -13.33 7.23 -0.15
N VAL A 43 -14.37 6.50 0.28
CA VAL A 43 -14.36 5.03 0.37
C VAL A 43 -14.10 4.41 -1.00
N GLU A 44 -14.76 4.93 -2.03
CA GLU A 44 -14.59 4.48 -3.41
C GLU A 44 -13.15 4.71 -3.92
N ARG A 45 -12.59 5.89 -3.63
CA ARG A 45 -11.18 6.18 -3.97
C ARG A 45 -10.20 5.26 -3.27
N VAL A 46 -10.41 4.96 -1.99
CA VAL A 46 -9.56 4.03 -1.23
C VAL A 46 -9.65 2.61 -1.79
N ARG A 47 -10.85 2.17 -2.22
CA ARG A 47 -11.03 0.88 -2.91
C ARG A 47 -10.16 0.77 -4.16
N HIS A 48 -10.21 1.75 -5.05
CA HIS A 48 -9.38 1.74 -6.26
C HIS A 48 -7.87 1.81 -5.97
N LEU A 49 -7.47 2.52 -4.91
CA LEU A 49 -6.07 2.54 -4.47
C LEU A 49 -5.62 1.16 -3.97
N LEU A 50 -6.47 0.46 -3.21
CA LEU A 50 -6.21 -0.91 -2.77
C LEU A 50 -6.02 -1.86 -3.95
N GLU A 51 -6.94 -1.84 -4.93
CA GLU A 51 -6.85 -2.65 -6.15
C GLU A 51 -5.50 -2.44 -6.87
N ARG A 52 -5.08 -1.18 -7.01
CA ARG A 52 -3.80 -0.83 -7.64
C ARG A 52 -2.60 -1.31 -6.82
N GLN A 53 -2.63 -1.19 -5.50
CA GLN A 53 -1.54 -1.65 -4.64
C GLN A 53 -1.42 -3.18 -4.64
N HIS A 54 -2.53 -3.92 -4.71
CA HIS A 54 -2.49 -5.38 -4.89
C HIS A 54 -1.86 -5.78 -6.24
N LEU A 55 -2.21 -5.08 -7.31
CA LEU A 55 -1.60 -5.31 -8.63
C LEU A 55 -0.10 -5.03 -8.59
N LEU A 56 0.31 -3.90 -8.00
CA LEU A 56 1.73 -3.55 -7.83
C LEU A 56 2.49 -4.62 -7.04
N LYS A 57 1.94 -5.11 -5.92
CA LYS A 57 2.52 -6.20 -5.13
C LYS A 57 2.68 -7.48 -5.96
N THR A 58 1.69 -7.82 -6.78
CA THR A 58 1.72 -8.99 -7.65
C THR A 58 2.85 -8.89 -8.68
N GLU A 59 2.99 -7.75 -9.35
CA GLU A 59 4.05 -7.52 -10.33
C GLU A 59 5.45 -7.51 -9.68
N LEU A 60 5.61 -6.86 -8.53
CA LEU A 60 6.88 -6.88 -7.79
C LEU A 60 7.26 -8.30 -7.35
N THR A 61 6.28 -9.12 -6.96
CA THR A 61 6.51 -10.53 -6.62
C THR A 61 7.00 -11.32 -7.84
N ARG A 62 6.39 -11.09 -9.00
CA ARG A 62 6.78 -11.73 -10.27
C ARG A 62 8.22 -11.36 -10.64
N GLU A 63 8.56 -10.07 -10.62
CA GLU A 63 9.91 -9.57 -10.93
C GLU A 63 10.96 -10.04 -9.93
N TYR A 64 10.61 -10.13 -8.64
CA TYR A 64 11.49 -10.71 -7.61
C TYR A 64 11.85 -12.16 -7.93
N ASN A 65 10.83 -12.99 -8.21
CA ASN A 65 11.02 -14.40 -8.52
C ASN A 65 11.87 -14.60 -9.77
N GLN A 66 11.66 -13.78 -10.81
CA GLN A 66 12.47 -13.80 -12.03
C GLN A 66 13.93 -13.43 -11.76
N ALA A 67 14.18 -12.38 -10.96
CA ALA A 67 15.54 -11.99 -10.59
C ALA A 67 16.25 -13.10 -9.79
N ARG A 68 15.54 -13.74 -8.85
CA ARG A 68 16.04 -14.92 -8.11
C ARG A 68 16.38 -16.08 -9.04
N GLU A 69 15.48 -16.43 -9.95
CA GLU A 69 15.70 -17.53 -10.89
C GLU A 69 16.92 -17.28 -11.79
N LEU A 70 17.12 -16.03 -12.24
CA LEU A 70 18.30 -15.65 -13.02
C LEU A 70 19.59 -15.72 -12.21
N ALA A 71 19.57 -15.28 -10.94
CA ALA A 71 20.70 -15.43 -10.03
C ALA A 71 21.07 -16.92 -9.85
N ASP A 72 20.09 -17.78 -9.57
CA ASP A 72 20.30 -19.22 -9.38
C ASP A 72 20.85 -19.89 -10.64
N LYS A 73 20.35 -19.51 -11.82
CA LYS A 73 20.88 -19.97 -13.12
C LYS A 73 22.35 -19.57 -13.30
N ARG A 74 22.71 -18.33 -12.99
CA ARG A 74 24.10 -17.84 -13.10
C ARG A 74 25.02 -18.50 -12.09
N LYS A 75 24.55 -18.73 -10.86
CA LYS A 75 25.26 -19.51 -9.85
C LYS A 75 25.58 -20.93 -10.34
N TYR A 76 24.60 -21.60 -10.93
CA TYR A 76 24.81 -22.93 -11.51
C TYR A 76 25.81 -22.92 -12.67
N GLN A 77 25.73 -21.91 -13.55
CA GLN A 77 26.70 -21.75 -14.64
C GLN A 77 28.13 -21.47 -14.14
N ALA A 78 28.28 -20.66 -13.09
CA ALA A 78 29.56 -20.44 -12.43
C ALA A 78 30.13 -21.77 -11.88
N GLN A 79 29.30 -22.58 -11.23
CA GLN A 79 29.72 -23.89 -10.74
C GLN A 79 30.24 -24.80 -11.86
N ILE A 80 29.54 -24.86 -13.01
CA ILE A 80 29.98 -25.63 -14.18
C ILE A 80 31.31 -25.09 -14.72
N ALA A 81 31.42 -23.77 -14.91
CA ALA A 81 32.64 -23.14 -15.43
C ALA A 81 33.85 -23.41 -14.53
N SER A 82 33.66 -23.32 -13.22
CA SER A 82 34.68 -23.65 -12.22
C SER A 82 35.12 -25.12 -12.32
N GLN A 83 34.18 -26.06 -12.47
CA GLN A 83 34.50 -27.48 -12.66
C GLN A 83 35.23 -27.78 -13.97
N ALA A 84 34.97 -26.99 -15.02
CA ALA A 84 35.64 -27.09 -16.31
C ALA A 84 37.00 -26.39 -16.36
N GLY A 85 37.37 -25.62 -15.31
CA GLY A 85 38.59 -24.80 -15.30
C GLY A 85 38.52 -23.54 -16.17
N GLU A 86 37.32 -23.16 -16.61
CA GLU A 86 37.05 -22.00 -17.47
C GLU A 86 36.93 -20.72 -16.61
N ASN A 87 38.08 -20.19 -16.17
CA ASN A 87 38.13 -19.11 -15.18
C ASN A 87 37.44 -17.80 -15.64
N GLU A 88 37.61 -17.40 -16.91
CA GLU A 88 36.97 -16.17 -17.43
C GLU A 88 35.44 -16.30 -17.42
N LEU A 89 34.93 -17.48 -17.79
CA LEU A 89 33.49 -17.76 -17.80
C LEU A 89 32.92 -17.83 -16.37
N TYR A 90 33.70 -18.39 -15.43
CA TYR A 90 33.36 -18.39 -14.01
C TYR A 90 33.22 -16.96 -13.48
N GLU A 91 34.24 -16.11 -13.68
CA GLU A 91 34.22 -14.72 -13.20
C GLU A 91 33.06 -13.94 -13.79
N PHE A 92 32.79 -14.11 -15.09
CA PHE A 92 31.63 -13.50 -15.74
C PHE A 92 30.31 -13.95 -15.12
N ALA A 93 30.14 -15.25 -14.89
CA ALA A 93 28.91 -15.80 -14.31
C ALA A 93 28.68 -15.32 -12.87
N ILE A 94 29.74 -15.21 -12.07
CA ILE A 94 29.68 -14.66 -10.70
C ILE A 94 29.28 -13.18 -10.72
N LEU A 95 29.87 -12.37 -11.62
CA LEU A 95 29.49 -10.97 -11.76
C LEU A 95 28.01 -10.79 -12.10
N GLU A 96 27.49 -11.59 -13.03
CA GLU A 96 26.07 -11.56 -13.38
C GLU A 96 25.17 -12.07 -12.25
N GLN A 97 25.55 -13.14 -11.55
CA GLN A 97 24.84 -13.62 -10.36
C GLN A 97 24.67 -12.49 -9.35
N THR A 98 25.75 -11.81 -8.97
CA THR A 98 25.73 -10.71 -7.99
C THR A 98 24.77 -9.61 -8.40
N LYS A 99 24.77 -9.21 -9.68
CA LYS A 99 23.82 -8.19 -10.19
C LYS A 99 22.36 -8.61 -10.03
N TYR A 100 22.04 -9.87 -10.31
CA TYR A 100 20.67 -10.38 -10.15
C TYR A 100 20.28 -10.52 -8.67
N GLU A 101 21.21 -10.91 -7.80
CA GLU A 101 21.00 -10.95 -6.35
C GLU A 101 20.73 -9.55 -5.78
N GLU A 102 21.52 -8.55 -6.15
CA GLU A 102 21.28 -7.16 -5.76
C GLU A 102 19.93 -6.65 -6.26
N ARG A 103 19.57 -6.97 -7.52
CA ARG A 103 18.25 -6.61 -8.06
C ARG A 103 17.13 -7.26 -7.26
N ALA A 104 17.23 -8.55 -6.95
CA ALA A 104 16.25 -9.26 -6.14
C ALA A 104 16.14 -8.63 -4.74
N SER A 105 17.26 -8.28 -4.11
CA SER A 105 17.26 -7.62 -2.79
C SER A 105 16.54 -6.26 -2.83
N ARG A 106 16.82 -5.42 -3.83
CA ARG A 106 16.12 -4.13 -3.99
C ARG A 106 14.61 -4.31 -4.18
N ILE A 107 14.19 -5.28 -5.00
CA ILE A 107 12.77 -5.57 -5.22
C ILE A 107 12.11 -6.09 -3.93
N GLN A 108 12.82 -6.90 -3.15
CA GLN A 108 12.34 -7.41 -1.88
C GLN A 108 12.05 -6.29 -0.87
N GLU A 109 12.93 -5.29 -0.78
CA GLU A 109 12.71 -4.11 0.05
C GLU A 109 11.46 -3.33 -0.37
N LEU A 110 11.29 -3.10 -1.68
CA LEU A 110 10.09 -2.45 -2.24
C LEU A 110 8.82 -3.26 -1.94
N LEU A 111 8.89 -4.59 -2.06
CA LEU A 111 7.77 -5.48 -1.80
C LEU A 111 7.36 -5.46 -0.31
N GLN A 112 8.33 -5.33 0.59
CA GLN A 112 8.06 -5.14 2.02
C GLN A 112 7.37 -3.79 2.28
N GLN A 113 7.84 -2.71 1.66
CA GLN A 113 7.22 -1.39 1.77
C GLN A 113 5.77 -1.40 1.28
N VAL A 114 5.53 -1.89 0.06
CA VAL A 114 4.18 -1.99 -0.53
C VAL A 114 3.27 -2.88 0.30
N THR A 115 3.77 -3.98 0.86
CA THR A 115 2.98 -4.84 1.75
C THR A 115 2.56 -4.11 3.03
N ASN A 116 3.48 -3.38 3.66
CA ASN A 116 3.16 -2.60 4.86
C ASN A 116 2.16 -1.48 4.56
N GLU A 117 2.31 -0.77 3.43
CA GLU A 117 1.38 0.27 2.99
C GLU A 117 -0.02 -0.29 2.70
N LEU A 118 -0.08 -1.46 2.05
CA LEU A 118 -1.32 -2.16 1.76
C LEU A 118 -2.06 -2.51 3.06
N GLU A 119 -1.37 -3.11 4.03
CA GLU A 119 -1.96 -3.46 5.34
C GLU A 119 -2.49 -2.22 6.07
N GLN A 120 -1.78 -1.10 6.02
CA GLN A 120 -2.25 0.17 6.59
C GLN A 120 -3.49 0.70 5.87
N LEU A 121 -3.54 0.58 4.54
CA LEU A 121 -4.65 1.04 3.73
C LEU A 121 -5.90 0.17 3.95
N GLU A 122 -5.72 -1.14 4.06
CA GLU A 122 -6.79 -2.11 4.38
C GLU A 122 -7.40 -1.83 5.76
N ARG A 123 -6.57 -1.59 6.79
CA ARG A 123 -7.05 -1.21 8.14
C ARG A 123 -7.87 0.08 8.10
N LYS A 124 -7.36 1.13 7.46
CA LYS A 124 -8.08 2.41 7.32
C LYS A 124 -9.39 2.26 6.55
N TYR A 125 -9.42 1.39 5.53
CA TYR A 125 -10.64 1.11 4.76
C TYR A 125 -11.71 0.43 5.62
N GLU A 126 -11.33 -0.60 6.39
CA GLU A 126 -12.26 -1.30 7.28
C GLU A 126 -12.77 -0.40 8.41
N GLU A 127 -11.92 0.43 9.02
CA GLU A 127 -12.34 1.42 10.02
C GLU A 127 -13.39 2.40 9.49
N ARG A 128 -13.19 2.92 8.28
CA ARG A 128 -14.15 3.83 7.62
C ARG A 128 -15.47 3.15 7.30
N LYS A 129 -15.42 1.89 6.82
CA LYS A 129 -16.60 1.08 6.52
C LYS A 129 -17.42 0.72 7.76
N ILE A 130 -16.76 0.41 8.89
CA ILE A 130 -17.42 0.15 10.18
C ILE A 130 -18.09 1.42 10.71
N THR A 131 -17.44 2.58 10.58
CA THR A 131 -17.98 3.86 11.06
C THR A 131 -19.25 4.26 10.30
N GLN A 132 -19.34 3.98 9.00
CA GLN A 132 -20.55 4.24 8.19
C GLN A 132 -21.72 3.26 8.45
N ARG A 133 -21.47 2.12 9.10
CA ARG A 133 -22.49 1.08 9.38
C ARG A 133 -23.08 1.15 10.79
N ARG A 134 -22.64 2.08 11.64
CA ARG A 134 -23.20 2.26 12.98
C ARG A 134 -24.47 3.14 12.90
N PRO A 135 -25.61 2.70 13.46
CA PRO A 135 -26.87 3.43 13.44
C PRO A 135 -26.84 4.69 14.32
#